data_AF-A0A9D8XDB6-F1
#
_entry.id   AF-A0A9D8XDB6-F1
#
_cell.length_a   1.000
_cell.length_b   1.000
_cell.length_c   1.000
_cell.angle_alpha   90.00
_cell.angle_beta   90.00
_cell.angle_gamma   90.00
#
_symmetry.space_group_name_H-M   'P 1'
#
loop_
_entity.id
_entity.type
_entity.pdbx_description
1 polymer ?
#
loop_
_entity_poly.entity_id
_entity_poly.type
_entity_poly.pdbx_seq_one_letter_code
_entity_poly.pdbx_strand_id
1 'polypeptide(L)'
;MKKSTHPLLLAVFTLLCVMLAGSSALFAEVPNSLKSNLLPENLRVLSGTEAEGSAVKRSNMVFQWLLPQVIDAEKTWRTNYEALQTPDQVRAYQKRLRAEFFNAIGSFPNDTPLNAKIVDTIQYDGYVMEKIIY
;
A
#
# COMPACT_ATOMS: atom_id res chain seq x y z
N MET A 1 42.32 24.14 -27.94
CA MET A 1 41.55 22.98 -27.43
C MET A 1 40.07 23.33 -27.40
N LYS A 2 39.30 22.80 -28.37
CA LYS A 2 37.86 23.05 -28.54
C LYS A 2 37.08 22.29 -27.46
N LYS A 3 36.37 22.99 -26.57
CA LYS A 3 35.34 22.38 -25.71
C LYS A 3 34.02 22.40 -26.50
N SER A 4 33.62 21.24 -27.00
CA SER A 4 32.33 20.99 -27.63
C SER A 4 31.24 21.07 -26.55
N THR A 5 30.52 22.17 -26.48
CA THR A 5 29.32 22.31 -25.63
C THR A 5 28.14 21.66 -26.36
N HIS A 6 27.75 20.46 -25.93
CA HIS A 6 26.61 19.75 -26.50
C HIS A 6 25.29 20.41 -26.03
N PRO A 7 24.48 21.00 -26.94
CA PRO A 7 23.26 21.74 -26.59
C PRO A 7 22.16 20.87 -25.96
N LEU A 8 22.23 19.55 -26.17
CA LEU A 8 21.34 18.56 -25.56
C LEU A 8 21.54 18.43 -24.04
N LEU A 9 22.78 18.57 -23.56
CA LEU A 9 23.06 18.41 -22.12
C LEU A 9 22.56 19.61 -21.31
N LEU A 10 22.63 20.82 -21.89
CA LEU A 10 22.11 22.04 -21.27
C LEU A 10 20.58 22.03 -21.22
N ALA A 11 19.92 21.55 -22.28
CA ALA A 11 18.46 21.46 -22.37
C ALA A 11 17.86 20.43 -21.41
N VAL A 12 18.53 19.28 -21.21
CA VAL A 12 18.10 18.27 -20.22
C VAL A 12 18.29 18.80 -18.79
N PHE A 13 19.34 19.59 -18.53
CA PHE A 13 19.59 20.17 -17.21
C PHE A 13 18.60 21.29 -16.87
N THR A 14 18.19 22.13 -17.83
CA THR A 14 17.11 23.11 -17.62
C THR A 14 15.74 22.44 -17.44
N LEU A 15 15.44 21.36 -18.17
CA LEU A 15 14.19 20.61 -17.99
C LEU A 15 14.12 19.94 -16.61
N LEU A 16 15.25 19.42 -16.10
CA LEU A 16 15.34 18.82 -14.76
C LEU A 16 15.16 19.87 -13.65
N CYS A 17 15.71 21.09 -13.81
CA CYS A 17 15.56 22.18 -12.85
C CYS A 17 14.13 22.75 -12.77
N VAL A 18 13.39 22.79 -13.87
CA VAL A 18 11.97 23.24 -13.86
C VAL A 18 11.07 22.21 -13.16
N MET A 19 11.40 20.91 -13.26
CA MET A 19 10.64 19.84 -12.59
C MET A 19 10.91 19.77 -11.07
N LEU A 20 12.09 20.17 -10.60
CA LEU A 20 12.45 20.15 -9.17
C LEU A 20 12.02 21.41 -8.40
N ALA A 21 11.70 22.51 -9.07
CA ALA A 21 11.25 23.76 -8.44
C ALA A 21 9.73 24.03 -8.57
N GLY A 22 8.98 23.19 -9.29
CA GLY A 22 7.57 23.41 -9.60
C GLY A 22 6.55 22.87 -8.59
N SER A 23 6.95 22.10 -7.57
CA SER A 23 5.98 21.40 -6.70
C SER A 23 5.61 22.12 -5.40
N SER A 24 6.27 23.21 -5.03
CA SER A 24 6.02 23.89 -3.74
C SER A 24 5.06 25.09 -3.81
N ALA A 25 4.44 25.38 -4.97
CA ALA A 25 3.52 26.52 -5.13
C ALA A 25 2.15 26.19 -5.76
N LEU A 26 1.86 24.91 -6.07
CA LEU A 26 0.58 24.48 -6.64
C LEU A 26 -0.38 23.80 -5.64
N PHE A 27 0.02 23.70 -4.38
CA PHE A 27 -0.89 23.44 -3.26
C PHE A 27 -1.12 24.73 -2.46
N ALA A 28 -1.38 25.84 -3.16
CA ALA A 28 -2.07 26.96 -2.56
C ALA A 28 -3.52 26.51 -2.29
N GLU A 29 -3.89 26.51 -1.01
CA GLU A 29 -5.22 26.31 -0.44
C GLU A 29 -6.37 26.08 -1.42
N VAL A 30 -6.81 24.82 -1.50
CA VAL A 30 -8.15 24.51 -1.98
C VAL A 30 -9.14 25.26 -1.07
N PRO A 31 -9.90 26.24 -1.59
CA PRO A 31 -10.84 26.99 -0.78
C PRO A 31 -11.89 26.02 -0.21
N ASN A 32 -12.21 26.18 1.07
CA ASN A 32 -13.14 25.30 1.80
C ASN A 32 -14.53 25.20 1.13
N SER A 33 -14.87 26.14 0.24
CA SER A 33 -16.09 26.11 -0.57
C SER A 33 -16.15 25.00 -1.62
N LEU A 34 -15.02 24.37 -1.98
CA LEU A 34 -14.97 23.27 -2.96
C LEU A 34 -14.86 21.87 -2.33
N LYS A 35 -14.65 21.77 -1.02
CA LYS A 35 -14.48 20.46 -0.34
C LYS A 35 -15.81 19.78 0.04
N SER A 36 -16.93 20.50 0.01
CA SER A 36 -18.21 19.98 0.53
C SER A 36 -19.01 19.12 -0.44
N ASN A 37 -18.67 19.08 -1.74
CA ASN A 37 -19.51 18.40 -2.75
C ASN A 37 -18.75 17.39 -3.66
N LEU A 38 -17.52 16.99 -3.30
CA LEU A 38 -16.73 16.05 -4.11
C LEU A 38 -16.68 14.62 -3.56
N LEU A 39 -17.33 14.37 -2.43
CA LEU A 39 -17.53 13.01 -1.94
C LEU A 39 -18.95 12.58 -2.32
N PRO A 40 -19.14 11.50 -3.09
CA PRO A 40 -20.47 10.96 -3.32
C PRO A 40 -21.11 10.62 -1.96
N GLU A 41 -22.41 10.89 -1.80
CA GLU A 41 -23.16 10.69 -0.54
C GLU A 41 -23.05 9.26 0.03
N ASN A 42 -22.61 8.29 -0.79
CA ASN A 42 -22.41 6.90 -0.42
C ASN A 42 -21.10 6.63 0.36
N LEU A 43 -20.21 7.61 0.52
CA LEU A 43 -19.01 7.53 1.36
C LEU A 43 -19.17 8.29 2.69
N ARG A 44 -20.42 8.42 3.18
CA ARG A 44 -20.66 8.78 4.57
C ARG A 44 -20.19 7.61 5.46
N VAL A 45 -18.89 7.57 5.76
CA VAL A 45 -18.39 6.80 6.91
C VAL A 45 -19.17 7.36 8.10
N LEU A 46 -20.05 6.55 8.69
CA LEU A 46 -20.81 6.92 9.88
C LEU A 46 -19.79 7.26 10.97
N SER A 47 -19.44 8.53 11.10
CA SER A 47 -18.77 9.05 12.28
C SER A 47 -19.70 8.68 13.43
N GLY A 48 -19.18 7.87 14.36
CA GLY A 48 -19.95 7.10 15.34
C GLY A 48 -20.72 7.90 16.40
N THR A 49 -21.16 9.11 16.06
CA THR A 49 -21.99 10.00 16.87
C THR A 49 -23.49 9.87 16.58
N GLU A 50 -23.91 9.28 15.45
CA GLU A 50 -25.35 9.12 15.12
C GLU A 50 -25.91 7.72 15.38
N ALA A 51 -25.07 6.74 15.73
CA ALA A 51 -25.49 5.40 16.11
C ALA A 51 -25.22 5.17 17.61
N GLU A 52 -25.91 5.95 18.46
CA GLU A 52 -25.86 5.76 19.92
C GLU A 52 -26.58 4.48 20.33
N GLY A 53 -25.87 3.36 20.21
CA GLY A 53 -26.24 2.08 20.78
C GLY A 53 -25.02 1.45 21.46
N SER A 54 -25.24 0.81 22.61
CA SER A 54 -24.27 0.07 23.44
C SER A 54 -23.24 -0.80 22.68
N ALA A 55 -23.55 -1.22 21.44
CA ALA A 55 -22.65 -1.95 20.56
C ALA A 55 -21.46 -1.12 20.03
N VAL A 56 -21.66 0.14 19.63
CA VAL A 56 -20.60 1.03 19.10
C VAL A 56 -19.62 1.43 20.22
N LYS A 57 -20.13 1.56 21.44
CA LYS A 57 -19.31 1.87 22.62
C LYS A 57 -18.36 0.71 22.99
N ARG A 58 -18.81 -0.55 22.85
CA ARG A 58 -17.99 -1.75 23.11
C ARG A 58 -16.90 -1.99 22.06
N SER A 59 -17.19 -1.80 20.77
CA SER A 59 -16.17 -1.92 19.72
C SER A 59 -15.06 -0.88 19.88
N ASN A 60 -15.42 0.33 20.35
CA ASN A 60 -14.46 1.39 20.62
C ASN A 60 -13.50 1.04 21.77
N MET A 61 -13.95 0.35 22.83
CA MET A 61 -13.08 -0.02 23.96
C MET A 61 -11.99 -1.02 23.60
N VAL A 62 -12.34 -2.11 22.89
CA VAL A 62 -11.34 -3.11 22.44
C VAL A 62 -10.35 -2.47 21.48
N PHE A 63 -10.84 -1.64 20.56
CA PHE A 63 -10.01 -0.89 19.63
C PHE A 63 -9.05 0.06 20.37
N GLN A 64 -9.53 0.85 21.33
CA GLN A 64 -8.71 1.75 22.14
C GLN A 64 -7.64 1.01 22.96
N TRP A 65 -7.92 -0.23 23.39
CA TRP A 65 -6.94 -1.04 24.12
C TRP A 65 -5.90 -1.71 23.20
N LEU A 66 -6.29 -2.15 22.00
CA LEU A 66 -5.39 -2.77 21.02
C LEU A 66 -4.53 -1.76 20.27
N LEU A 67 -5.04 -0.54 20.02
CA LEU A 67 -4.35 0.45 19.20
C LEU A 67 -2.95 0.81 19.72
N PRO A 68 -2.72 1.06 21.02
CA PRO A 68 -1.38 1.28 21.54
C PRO A 68 -0.42 0.12 21.27
N GLN A 69 -0.91 -1.12 21.42
CA GLN A 69 -0.10 -2.32 21.18
C GLN A 69 0.32 -2.44 19.71
N VAL A 70 -0.58 -2.07 18.78
CA VAL A 70 -0.26 -2.02 17.35
C VAL A 70 0.77 -0.94 17.05
N ILE A 71 0.64 0.25 17.65
CA ILE A 71 1.59 1.35 17.48
C ILE A 71 2.99 0.96 17.98
N ASP A 72 3.07 0.33 19.16
CA ASP A 72 4.35 -0.12 19.72
C ASP A 72 5.00 -1.23 18.88
N ALA A 73 4.20 -2.18 18.40
CA ALA A 73 4.67 -3.24 17.51
C ALA A 73 5.15 -2.68 16.17
N GLU A 74 4.42 -1.73 15.59
CA GLU A 74 4.75 -1.06 14.34
C GLU A 74 6.07 -0.28 14.47
N LYS A 75 6.23 0.51 15.54
CA LYS A 75 7.46 1.24 15.83
C LYS A 75 8.66 0.29 15.91
N THR A 76 8.51 -0.80 16.67
CA THR A 76 9.57 -1.81 16.83
C THR A 76 9.94 -2.45 15.50
N TRP A 77 8.92 -2.85 14.72
CA TRP A 77 9.11 -3.40 13.39
C TRP A 77 9.84 -2.42 12.46
N ARG A 78 9.42 -1.16 12.41
CA ARG A 78 10.00 -0.11 11.58
C ARG A 78 11.47 0.12 11.91
N THR A 79 11.82 0.28 13.19
CA THR A 79 13.22 0.44 13.61
C THR A 79 14.08 -0.74 13.18
N ASN A 80 13.59 -1.97 13.35
CA ASN A 80 14.33 -3.17 12.95
C ASN A 80 14.48 -3.29 11.43
N TYR A 81 13.46 -2.86 10.67
CA TYR A 81 13.47 -2.87 9.20
C TYR A 81 14.44 -1.83 8.64
N GLU A 82 14.42 -0.60 9.16
CA GLU A 82 15.30 0.49 8.72
C GLU A 82 16.78 0.24 9.04
N ALA A 83 17.07 -0.60 10.04
CA ALA A 83 18.44 -1.02 10.37
C ALA A 83 19.05 -2.04 9.38
N LEU A 84 18.27 -2.61 8.46
CA LEU A 84 18.76 -3.59 7.48
C LEU A 84 19.55 -2.86 6.37
N GLN A 85 20.83 -3.20 6.21
CA GLN A 85 21.72 -2.52 5.26
C GLN A 85 22.29 -3.46 4.17
N THR A 86 22.33 -4.76 4.45
CA THR A 86 22.99 -5.74 3.57
C THR A 86 22.01 -6.76 3.00
N PRO A 87 22.30 -7.34 1.82
CA PRO A 87 21.46 -8.40 1.24
C PRO A 87 21.31 -9.64 2.15
N ASP A 88 22.35 -10.00 2.91
CA ASP A 88 22.30 -11.11 3.86
C ASP A 88 21.33 -10.84 5.01
N GLN A 89 21.33 -9.63 5.56
CA GLN A 89 20.38 -9.22 6.60
C GLN A 89 18.93 -9.27 6.08
N VAL A 90 18.69 -8.83 4.84
CA VAL A 90 17.36 -8.91 4.22
C VAL A 90 16.91 -10.36 4.04
N ARG A 91 17.79 -11.25 3.56
CA ARG A 91 17.48 -12.69 3.45
C ARG A 91 17.14 -13.32 4.80
N ALA A 92 17.93 -13.01 5.83
CA ALA A 92 17.67 -13.50 7.18
C ALA A 92 16.33 -12.99 7.73
N TYR A 93 16.03 -11.71 7.51
CA TYR A 93 14.76 -11.09 7.87
C TYR A 93 13.56 -11.77 7.19
N GLN A 94 13.63 -11.99 5.87
CA GLN A 94 12.58 -12.68 5.10
C GLN A 94 12.35 -14.11 5.61
N LYS A 95 13.45 -14.85 5.90
CA LYS A 95 13.37 -16.20 6.44
C LYS A 95 12.67 -16.23 7.80
N ARG A 96 13.03 -15.30 8.70
CA ARG A 96 12.40 -15.17 10.02
C ARG A 96 10.92 -14.86 9.89
N LEU A 97 10.54 -13.84 9.10
CA LEU A 97 9.14 -13.48 8.91
C LEU A 97 8.32 -14.66 8.36
N ARG A 98 8.84 -15.36 7.33
CA ARG A 98 8.16 -16.54 6.77
C ARG A 98 7.86 -17.60 7.84
N ALA A 99 8.82 -17.84 8.75
CA ALA A 99 8.61 -18.77 9.86
C ALA A 99 7.57 -18.26 10.87
N GLU A 100 7.61 -16.98 11.21
CA GLU A 100 6.60 -16.35 12.10
C GLU A 100 5.19 -16.45 11.52
N PHE A 101 5.03 -16.22 10.21
CA PHE A 101 3.76 -16.41 9.52
C PHE A 101 3.26 -17.85 9.65
N PHE A 102 4.09 -18.85 9.35
CA PHE A 102 3.68 -20.25 9.49
C PHE A 102 3.33 -20.64 10.93
N ASN A 103 4.02 -20.09 11.92
CA ASN A 103 3.70 -20.33 13.32
C ASN A 103 2.37 -19.70 13.72
N ALA A 104 2.04 -18.53 13.18
CA ALA A 104 0.83 -17.79 13.52
C ALA A 104 -0.43 -18.32 12.81
N ILE A 105 -0.34 -18.58 11.50
CA ILE A 105 -1.50 -18.97 10.68
C ILE A 105 -1.65 -20.49 10.55
N GLY A 106 -0.60 -21.25 10.92
CA GLY A 106 -0.46 -22.66 10.61
C GLY A 106 0.33 -22.93 9.33
N SER A 107 0.79 -24.16 9.16
CA SER A 107 1.46 -24.60 7.93
C SER A 107 0.47 -24.79 6.79
N PHE A 108 0.97 -24.81 5.55
CA PHE A 108 0.14 -25.21 4.41
C PHE A 108 -0.31 -26.67 4.57
N PRO A 109 -1.52 -27.01 4.08
CA PRO A 109 -1.94 -28.39 3.99
C PRO A 109 -0.96 -29.19 3.12
N ASN A 110 -0.87 -30.51 3.35
CA ASN A 110 -0.08 -31.39 2.49
C ASN A 110 -0.50 -31.25 1.02
N ASP A 111 0.46 -31.48 0.12
CA ASP A 111 0.22 -31.43 -1.32
C ASP A 111 -1.01 -32.26 -1.68
N THR A 112 -2.08 -31.54 -2.03
CA THR A 112 -3.30 -32.12 -2.55
C THR A 112 -3.21 -31.95 -4.06
N PRO A 113 -3.22 -33.03 -4.86
CA PRO A 113 -3.12 -32.93 -6.32
C PRO A 113 -4.42 -32.35 -6.87
N LEU A 114 -4.49 -31.03 -6.79
CA LEU A 114 -5.61 -30.22 -7.17
C LEU A 114 -5.43 -29.90 -8.65
N ASN A 115 -5.79 -30.88 -9.49
CA ASN A 115 -5.58 -30.82 -10.93
C ASN A 115 -6.47 -29.72 -11.51
N ALA A 116 -5.86 -28.58 -11.82
CA ALA A 116 -6.53 -27.44 -12.42
C ALA A 116 -7.30 -27.85 -13.68
N LYS A 117 -8.56 -27.44 -13.78
CA LYS A 117 -9.40 -27.66 -14.97
C LYS A 117 -9.94 -26.33 -15.47
N ILE A 118 -9.69 -26.05 -16.74
CA ILE A 118 -10.38 -24.96 -17.45
C ILE A 118 -11.81 -25.44 -17.68
N VAL A 119 -12.78 -24.72 -17.11
CA VAL A 119 -14.20 -25.01 -17.26
C VAL A 119 -14.88 -24.10 -18.27
N ASP A 120 -14.25 -22.98 -18.63
CA ASP A 120 -14.76 -22.06 -19.64
C ASP A 120 -13.63 -21.18 -20.20
N THR A 121 -13.76 -20.74 -21.44
CA THR A 121 -12.82 -19.86 -22.13
C THR A 121 -13.59 -18.85 -22.98
N ILE A 122 -13.37 -17.56 -22.71
CA ILE A 122 -14.01 -16.46 -23.43
C ILE A 122 -12.94 -15.65 -24.15
N GLN A 123 -13.10 -15.51 -25.46
CA GLN A 123 -12.25 -14.67 -26.28
C GLN A 123 -12.73 -13.21 -26.24
N TYR A 124 -11.83 -12.31 -25.87
CA TYR A 124 -12.01 -10.87 -26.01
C TYR A 124 -11.06 -10.32 -27.06
N ASP A 125 -11.27 -9.07 -27.44
CA ASP A 125 -10.31 -8.36 -28.27
C ASP A 125 -9.04 -8.08 -27.46
N GLY A 126 -7.91 -8.65 -27.90
CA GLY A 126 -6.60 -8.50 -27.27
C GLY A 126 -6.31 -9.40 -26.06
N TYR A 127 -7.25 -10.20 -25.56
CA TYR A 127 -6.98 -11.15 -24.46
C TYR A 127 -7.99 -12.32 -24.38
N VAL A 128 -7.66 -13.31 -23.56
CA VAL A 128 -8.49 -14.48 -23.28
C VAL A 128 -8.77 -14.55 -21.78
N MET A 129 -10.01 -14.84 -21.42
CA MET A 129 -10.40 -15.13 -20.04
C MET A 129 -10.65 -16.64 -19.90
N GLU A 130 -9.99 -17.27 -18.93
CA GLU A 130 -10.19 -18.68 -18.60
C GLU A 130 -10.75 -18.81 -17.18
N LYS A 131 -11.82 -19.58 -17.04
CA LYS A 131 -12.35 -19.95 -15.73
C LYS A 131 -11.71 -21.26 -15.31
N ILE A 132 -10.95 -21.25 -14.22
CA ILE A 132 -10.21 -22.42 -13.72
C ILE A 132 -10.78 -22.85 -12.37
N ILE A 133 -11.05 -24.14 -12.22
CA ILE A 133 -11.34 -24.77 -10.92
C ILE A 133 -10.12 -25.59 -10.52
N TYR A 134 -9.70 -25.42 -9.26
CA TYR A 134 -8.71 -26.24 -8.60
C TYR A 134 -9.47 -27.18 -7.66
#